data_AF-X1VN44-F1
#
_entry.id   AF-X1VN44-F1
#
_cell.length_a   1.000
_cell.length_b   1.000
_cell.length_c   1.000
_cell.angle_alpha   90.00
_cell.angle_beta   90.00
_cell.angle_gamma   90.00
#
_symmetry.space_group_name_H-M   'P 1'
#
loop_
_entity.id
_entity.type
_entity.pdbx_description
1 polymer ?
#
loop_
_entity_poly.entity_id
_entity_poly.type
_entity_poly.pdbx_seq_one_letter_code
_entity_poly.pdbx_strand_id
1 'polypeptide(L)'
;MLKQNNVPMAICSGAVLSEIALILEEARLRPFFEVIVSAEQVKKGKPDPEGPLLTLQKLNRIVSPAEAGIQNPILPDQCIVVEDSHWGLEAA
;
A
#
# COMPACT_ATOMS: atom_id res chain seq x y z
N MET A 1 -3.26 1.63 -17.08
CA MET A 1 -2.95 3.04 -16.77
C MET A 1 -1.91 3.17 -15.66
N LEU A 2 -2.17 2.82 -14.39
CA LEU A 2 -1.22 3.04 -13.28
C LEU A 2 0.15 2.39 -13.49
N LYS A 3 0.19 1.07 -13.69
CA LYS A 3 1.44 0.33 -13.99
C LYS A 3 2.17 0.82 -15.24
N GLN A 4 1.43 1.25 -16.27
CA GLN A 4 2.02 1.79 -17.50
C GLN A 4 2.67 3.16 -17.30
N ASN A 5 2.25 3.91 -16.27
CA ASN A 5 2.83 5.18 -15.88
C ASN A 5 3.80 5.03 -14.71
N ASN A 6 4.26 3.81 -14.42
CA ASN A 6 5.19 3.48 -13.33
C ASN A 6 4.75 4.02 -11.96
N VAL A 7 3.45 4.10 -11.70
CA VAL A 7 2.92 4.49 -10.39
C VAL A 7 3.13 3.33 -9.42
N PRO A 8 3.92 3.50 -8.35
CA PRO A 8 4.10 2.46 -7.35
C PRO A 8 2.78 2.16 -6.63
N MET A 9 2.49 0.88 -6.41
CA MET A 9 1.24 0.44 -5.81
C MET A 9 1.52 -0.52 -4.64
N ALA A 10 0.75 -0.34 -3.57
CA ALA A 10 0.81 -1.13 -2.36
C ALA A 10 -0.59 -1.41 -1.82
N ILE A 11 -0.70 -2.41 -0.94
CA ILE A 11 -1.93 -2.71 -0.20
C ILE A 11 -1.68 -2.50 1.29
N CYS A 12 -2.60 -1.77 1.92
CA CYS A 12 -2.74 -1.68 3.37
C CYS A 12 -4.12 -2.22 3.75
N SER A 13 -4.19 -3.39 4.39
CA SER A 13 -5.45 -4.07 4.70
C SER A 13 -5.52 -4.53 6.14
N GLY A 14 -6.75 -4.49 6.69
CA GLY A 14 -7.09 -5.07 7.99
C GLY A 14 -7.30 -6.59 7.96
N ALA A 15 -7.12 -7.24 6.80
CA ALA A 15 -7.17 -8.69 6.67
C ALA A 15 -5.81 -9.33 7.01
N VAL A 16 -5.81 -10.64 7.25
CA VAL A 16 -4.58 -11.43 7.41
C VAL A 16 -3.89 -11.65 6.06
N LEU A 17 -2.58 -11.88 6.07
CA LEU A 17 -1.79 -11.94 4.82
C LEU A 17 -2.27 -13.06 3.89
N SER A 18 -2.66 -14.21 4.43
CA SER A 18 -3.11 -15.37 3.65
C SER A 18 -4.38 -15.08 2.84
N GLU A 19 -5.34 -14.34 3.41
CA GLU A 19 -6.58 -13.95 2.73
C GLU A 19 -6.28 -12.95 1.60
N ILE A 20 -5.45 -11.94 1.87
CA ILE A 20 -5.04 -10.95 0.86
C ILE A 20 -4.34 -11.67 -0.30
N ALA A 21 -3.39 -12.56 0.01
CA ALA A 21 -2.64 -13.30 -1.00
C ALA A 21 -3.58 -14.16 -1.86
N LEU A 22 -4.47 -14.93 -1.25
CA LEU A 22 -5.43 -15.78 -1.97
C LEU A 22 -6.28 -14.96 -2.95
N ILE A 23 -6.87 -13.84 -2.49
CA ILE A 23 -7.72 -12.99 -3.33
C ILE A 23 -6.92 -12.40 -4.50
N LEU A 24 -5.70 -11.94 -4.24
CA LEU A 24 -4.85 -11.35 -5.29
C LEU A 24 -4.37 -12.37 -6.32
N GLU A 25 -4.11 -13.61 -5.92
CA GLU A 25 -3.74 -14.68 -6.86
C GLU A 25 -4.92 -15.05 -7.75
N GLU A 26 -6.10 -15.30 -7.16
CA GLU A 26 -7.33 -15.61 -7.91
C GLU A 26 -7.71 -14.49 -8.89
N ALA A 27 -7.56 -13.23 -8.47
CA ALA A 27 -7.80 -12.07 -9.32
C ALA A 27 -6.65 -11.76 -10.32
N ARG A 28 -5.52 -12.47 -10.22
CA ARG A 28 -4.28 -12.20 -10.99
C ARG A 28 -3.74 -10.77 -10.81
N LEU A 29 -3.97 -10.21 -9.63
CA LEU A 29 -3.57 -8.85 -9.27
C LEU A 29 -2.28 -8.82 -8.43
N ARG A 30 -1.81 -9.96 -7.91
CA ARG A 30 -0.58 -10.03 -7.10
C ARG A 30 0.63 -9.31 -7.73
N PRO A 31 0.91 -9.40 -9.04
CA PRO A 31 2.09 -8.77 -9.65
C PRO A 31 2.01 -7.24 -9.79
N PHE A 32 0.93 -6.61 -9.34
CA PHE A 32 0.80 -5.15 -9.34
C PHE A 32 1.17 -4.51 -8.00
N PHE A 33 1.20 -5.28 -6.91
CA PHE A 33 1.42 -4.74 -5.57
C PHE A 33 2.75 -5.26 -5.01
N GLU A 34 3.73 -4.37 -4.95
CA GLU A 34 5.07 -4.73 -4.48
C GLU A 34 5.12 -4.82 -2.95
N VAL A 35 4.32 -4.00 -2.27
CA VAL A 35 4.17 -4.00 -0.81
C VAL A 35 2.76 -4.44 -0.42
N ILE A 36 2.69 -5.33 0.57
CA ILE A 36 1.45 -5.71 1.26
C ILE A 36 1.68 -5.58 2.76
N VAL A 37 0.92 -4.69 3.40
CA VAL A 37 0.79 -4.57 4.85
C VAL A 37 -0.56 -5.15 5.26
N SER A 38 -0.51 -6.22 6.06
CA SER A 38 -1.65 -6.92 6.64
C SER A 38 -1.85 -6.52 8.09
N ALA A 39 -2.98 -6.90 8.69
CA ALA A 39 -3.29 -6.63 10.09
C ALA A 39 -2.23 -7.16 11.07
N GLU A 40 -1.56 -8.26 10.73
CA GLU A 40 -0.54 -8.89 11.57
C GLU A 40 0.74 -8.05 11.70
N GLN A 41 0.92 -7.05 10.83
CA GLN A 41 2.13 -6.24 10.75
C GLN A 41 2.00 -4.89 11.48
N VAL A 42 0.82 -4.58 12.01
CA VAL A 42 0.52 -3.34 12.73
C VAL A 42 0.06 -3.65 14.15
N LYS A 43 0.40 -2.80 15.11
CA LYS A 43 -0.09 -2.92 16.49
C LYS A 43 -1.44 -2.27 16.67
N LYS A 44 -1.71 -1.20 15.92
CA LYS A 44 -2.95 -0.44 15.94
C LYS A 44 -3.58 -0.48 14.57
N GLY A 45 -4.82 -0.96 14.53
CA GLY A 45 -5.65 -0.88 13.34
C GLY A 45 -6.22 0.53 13.14
N LYS A 46 -6.87 0.71 11.99
CA LYS A 46 -7.68 1.89 11.68
C LYS A 46 -8.61 2.24 12.85
N PRO A 47 -8.79 3.54 13.21
CA PRO A 47 -8.35 4.73 12.47
C PRO A 47 -6.91 5.17 12.73
N ASP A 48 -6.09 4.40 13.47
CA ASP A 48 -4.69 4.78 13.66
C ASP A 48 -3.92 4.72 12.31
N PRO A 49 -3.07 5.72 12.00
CA PRO A 49 -2.36 5.79 10.72
C PRO A 49 -1.16 4.82 10.62
N GLU A 50 -0.92 3.97 11.63
CA GLU A 50 0.19 3.00 11.62
C GLU A 50 0.26 2.17 10.33
N GLY A 51 -0.89 1.71 9.83
CA GLY A 51 -0.99 0.95 8.58
C GLY A 51 -0.48 1.69 7.34
N PRO A 52 -1.11 2.81 6.93
CA PRO A 52 -0.65 3.57 5.76
C PRO A 52 0.79 4.10 5.92
N LEU A 53 1.20 4.51 7.13
CA LEU A 53 2.57 4.96 7.36
C LEU A 53 3.60 3.83 7.18
N LEU A 54 3.33 2.63 7.71
CA LEU A 54 4.18 1.46 7.49
C LEU A 54 4.21 1.06 6.01
N THR A 55 3.08 1.19 5.32
CA THR A 55 2.97 0.90 3.88
C THR A 55 3.85 1.82 3.06
N LEU A 56 3.75 3.13 3.29
CA LEU A 56 4.60 4.14 2.63
C LEU A 56 6.07 3.93 2.95
N GLN A 57 6.40 3.64 4.22
CA GLN A 57 7.77 3.35 4.62
C GLN A 57 8.36 2.16 3.86
N LYS A 58 7.60 1.08 3.71
CA LYS A 58 8.04 -0.11 2.96
C LYS A 58 8.17 0.19 1.46
N LEU A 59 7.23 0.97 0.90
CA LEU A 59 7.26 1.36 -0.50
C LEU A 59 8.53 2.17 -0.82
N ASN A 60 8.85 3.16 0.01
CA ASN A 60 10.07 3.97 -0.10
C ASN A 60 11.38 3.18 0.00
N ARG A 61 11.37 1.96 0.56
CA ARG A 61 12.55 1.09 0.62
C ARG A 61 12.80 0.30 -0.66
N ILE A 62 11.77 0.05 -1.45
CA ILE A 62 11.86 -0.82 -2.62
C ILE A 62 11.77 -0.06 -3.94
N VAL A 63 11.08 1.08 -3.95
CA VAL A 63 10.89 1.87 -5.16
C VAL A 63 12.20 2.55 -5.55
N SER A 64 12.69 2.22 -6.74
CA SER A 64 13.84 2.89 -7.35
C SER A 64 13.41 4.25 -7.92
N PRO A 65 14.05 5.38 -7.51
CA PRO A 65 13.70 6.71 -8.01
C PRO A 65 13.84 6.84 -9.53
N ALA A 66 14.83 6.14 -10.11
CA ALA A 66 15.15 6.22 -11.53
C ALA A 66 14.11 5.53 -12.43
N GLU A 67 13.50 4.45 -11.95
CA GLU A 67 12.54 3.64 -12.73
C GLU A 67 11.14 4.24 -12.72
N ALA A 68 10.76 4.86 -11.60
CA ALA A 68 9.42 5.42 -11.41
C ALA A 68 9.32 6.91 -11.76
N GLY A 69 10.42 7.58 -12.12
CA GLY A 69 10.42 9.00 -12.49
C GLY A 69 9.95 9.93 -11.35
N ILE A 70 10.11 9.49 -10.11
CA ILE A 70 9.65 10.16 -8.89
C ILE A 70 10.81 10.46 -7.95
N GLN A 71 10.63 11.51 -7.17
CA GLN A 71 11.56 11.86 -6.09
C GLN A 71 11.44 10.83 -4.96
N ASN A 72 12.54 10.48 -4.31
CA ASN A 72 12.58 9.60 -3.15
C ASN A 72 13.10 10.39 -1.94
N PRO A 73 12.41 10.33 -0.78
CA PRO A 73 11.21 9.56 -0.50
C PRO A 73 9.94 10.11 -1.15
N ILE A 74 9.01 9.20 -1.46
CA ILE A 74 7.60 9.53 -1.68
C ILE A 74 7.08 10.08 -0.35
N LEU A 75 6.56 11.30 -0.38
CA LEU A 75 5.96 11.97 0.76
C LEU A 75 4.47 11.61 0.87
N PRO A 76 3.86 11.69 2.08
CA PRO A 76 2.43 11.40 2.25
C PRO A 76 1.50 12.21 1.34
N ASP A 77 1.82 13.48 1.07
CA ASP A 77 1.06 14.38 0.19
C ASP A 77 1.21 14.06 -1.31
N GLN A 78 2.06 13.09 -1.66
CA GLN A 78 2.23 12.55 -3.00
C GLN A 78 1.51 11.20 -3.19
N CYS A 79 0.81 10.74 -2.15
CA CYS A 79 0.07 9.48 -2.15
C CYS A 79 -1.43 9.71 -2.40
N ILE A 80 -2.06 8.73 -3.03
CA ILE A 80 -3.51 8.60 -3.11
C ILE A 80 -3.89 7.31 -2.40
N VAL A 81 -4.70 7.42 -1.35
CA VAL A 81 -5.30 6.25 -0.69
C VAL A 81 -6.70 6.05 -1.25
N VAL A 82 -6.97 4.85 -1.77
CA VAL A 82 -8.31 4.44 -2.20
C VAL A 82 -8.91 3.62 -1.09
N GLU A 83 -9.93 4.17 -0.41
CA GLU A 83 -10.61 3.51 0.70
C GLU A 83 -12.12 3.75 0.72
N ASP A 84 -12.86 2.78 1.27
CA ASP A 84 -14.32 2.84 1.38
C ASP A 84 -14.80 3.03 2.83
N SER A 85 -14.07 2.47 3.81
CA SER A 85 -14.48 2.50 5.21
C SER A 85 -14.21 3.85 5.89
N HIS A 86 -15.12 4.28 6.77
CA HIS A 86 -14.94 5.52 7.55
C HIS A 86 -13.60 5.56 8.31
N TRP A 87 -13.26 4.48 9.01
CA TRP A 87 -11.98 4.39 9.75
C TRP A 87 -10.77 4.30 8.83
N GLY A 88 -10.93 3.74 7.62
CA GLY A 88 -9.88 3.75 6.60
C GLY A 88 -9.59 5.14 6.07
N LEU A 89 -10.63 5.94 5.85
CA LEU A 89 -10.50 7.33 5.45
C LEU A 89 -9.88 8.20 6.56
N GLU A 90 -10.18 7.94 7.84
CA GLU A 90 -9.53 8.67 8.95
C GLU A 90 -8.06 8.30 9.15
N ALA A 91 -7.67 7.07 8.82
CA ALA A 91 -6.28 6.61 8.94
C ALA A 91 -5.37 7.13 7.80
N ALA A 92 -5.95 7.50 6.66
CA ALA A 92 -5.25 7.89 5.43
C ALA A 92 -4.73 9.34 5.48
#